data_AF-A0A674B3W6-F1
#
_entry.id   AF-A0A674B3W6-F1
#
_cell.length_a   1.000
_cell.length_b   1.000
_cell.length_c   1.000
_cell.angle_alpha   90.00
_cell.angle_beta   90.00
_cell.angle_gamma   90.00
#
_symmetry.space_group_name_H-M   'P 1'
#
loop_
_entity.id
_entity.type
_entity.pdbx_description
1 polymer ?
#
loop_
_entity_poly.entity_id
_entity_poly.type
_entity_poly.pdbx_seq_one_letter_code
_entity_poly.pdbx_strand_id
1 'polypeptide(L)'
;MGHPPLEFSDCYGDSPDFRERLKCYELELERTSKFLKDVIKDGNSVINAIKGYSVAVHKFSQTLNIVNVLRKKFEKESEKYYSQLDKHLNLSAKKKEIQLQEADELLDKERLNFYESSVEYVYQIQQVQDRKKFDVVEPVLAFLHSILTLNNLTVEMTQDFMPYKQELQLSLQNTRNHFESTREEMEELMKRMKHPTQIGKMHGQPTIEGYLYSQEKWALGVSWVKYYCKYHKDSKLFVMVPAEPKPATKQGPTELKLKSCFRRKTESIDKRFCFDIETYERNIPVTLQAVSEANRKLWMEAMDGKEPIYHSPIHKQAEMELNEVGFKFVRKCINFVETKGLTQEGVYRTVGSNIQVQKLLNAFFDQKCPGDVDFHSSDWDIKTITSAMKFYLRYVPVLLNVVKLILYSLDDRLGAIHSLTYKLPEKNREMLSLLIQHLVNVCSNSGDNLMTPSNMGVIFGPTLMRAEEETVAAMLDIKFQNIVVEILIEDYTKVNLKNVITFPPLQRAQESCDRYLMHCGIINIQVFHGTLHSRFY
;
A
#
# COMPACT_ATOMS: atom_id res chain seq x y z
N MET A 1 -32.49 -19.91 -6.17
CA MET A 1 -32.54 -19.62 -4.73
C MET A 1 -31.72 -20.68 -4.05
N GLY A 2 -30.51 -20.34 -3.61
CA GLY A 2 -29.72 -21.22 -2.76
C GLY A 2 -30.32 -21.23 -1.37
N HIS A 3 -30.76 -22.39 -0.89
CA HIS A 3 -31.07 -22.53 0.53
C HIS A 3 -29.85 -22.11 1.37
N PRO A 4 -30.03 -21.49 2.54
CA PRO A 4 -28.92 -21.22 3.44
C PRO A 4 -28.12 -22.50 3.70
N PRO A 5 -26.79 -22.43 3.84
CA PRO A 5 -25.98 -23.61 4.15
C PRO A 5 -26.48 -24.28 5.43
N LEU A 6 -26.51 -25.62 5.44
CA LEU A 6 -26.78 -26.39 6.65
C LEU A 6 -25.55 -26.31 7.56
N GLU A 7 -25.62 -25.46 8.58
CA GLU A 7 -24.55 -25.29 9.56
C GLU A 7 -24.54 -26.46 10.55
N PHE A 8 -23.38 -27.06 10.78
CA PHE A 8 -23.25 -28.18 11.73
C PHE A 8 -23.62 -27.79 13.17
N SER A 9 -23.49 -26.50 13.52
CA SER A 9 -23.93 -25.98 14.82
C SER A 9 -25.44 -26.09 15.02
N ASP A 10 -26.23 -25.96 13.95
CA ASP A 10 -27.69 -25.99 14.02
C ASP A 10 -28.23 -27.39 14.36
N CYS A 11 -27.45 -28.43 14.04
CA CYS A 11 -27.77 -29.82 14.36
C CYS A 11 -27.90 -30.06 15.88
N TYR A 12 -27.15 -29.33 16.71
CA TYR A 12 -27.22 -29.48 18.17
C TYR A 12 -28.50 -28.85 18.75
N GLY A 13 -29.06 -27.84 18.07
CA GLY A 13 -30.25 -27.12 18.52
C GLY A 13 -31.57 -27.75 18.05
N ASP A 14 -31.54 -28.57 17.00
CA ASP A 14 -32.70 -29.26 16.39
C ASP A 14 -33.95 -28.38 16.22
N SER A 15 -33.74 -27.11 15.82
CA SER A 15 -34.83 -26.14 15.73
C SER A 15 -35.85 -26.50 14.63
N PRO A 16 -37.12 -26.09 14.76
CA PRO A 16 -38.12 -26.23 13.70
C PRO A 16 -37.66 -25.63 12.36
N ASP A 17 -37.00 -24.46 12.39
CA ASP A 17 -36.46 -23.82 11.19
C ASP A 17 -35.34 -24.65 10.53
N PHE A 18 -34.48 -25.29 11.33
CA PHE A 18 -33.46 -26.22 10.83
C PHE A 18 -34.11 -27.44 10.17
N ARG A 19 -35.13 -28.03 10.80
CA ARG A 19 -35.89 -29.16 10.24
C ARG A 19 -36.58 -28.81 8.93
N GLU A 20 -37.15 -27.61 8.81
CA GLU A 20 -37.77 -27.13 7.59
C GLU A 20 -36.74 -26.92 6.46
N ARG A 21 -35.59 -26.29 6.77
CA ARG A 21 -34.47 -26.18 5.82
C ARG A 21 -33.98 -27.55 5.35
N LEU A 22 -33.76 -28.48 6.28
CA LEU A 22 -33.32 -29.83 5.98
C LEU A 22 -34.31 -30.54 5.04
N LYS A 23 -35.61 -30.43 5.31
CA LYS A 23 -36.68 -31.00 4.48
C LYS A 23 -36.68 -30.40 3.07
N CYS A 24 -36.39 -29.11 2.90
CA CYS A 24 -36.24 -28.50 1.58
C CYS A 24 -35.08 -29.13 0.79
N TYR A 25 -33.91 -29.31 1.43
CA TYR A 25 -32.76 -30.00 0.81
C TYR A 25 -33.09 -31.47 0.47
N GLU A 26 -33.79 -32.20 1.35
CA GLU A 26 -34.22 -33.57 1.07
C GLU A 26 -35.15 -33.64 -0.15
N LEU A 27 -36.13 -32.74 -0.26
CA LEU A 27 -37.02 -32.64 -1.43
C LEU A 27 -36.27 -32.29 -2.72
N GLU A 28 -35.27 -31.41 -2.64
CA GLU A 28 -34.42 -31.07 -3.78
C GLU A 28 -33.56 -32.28 -4.22
N LEU A 29 -33.00 -33.03 -3.27
CA LEU A 29 -32.28 -34.27 -3.54
C LEU A 29 -33.19 -35.34 -4.16
N GLU A 30 -34.41 -35.49 -3.68
CA GLU A 30 -35.40 -36.41 -4.25
C GLU A 30 -35.76 -36.03 -5.69
N ARG A 31 -36.01 -34.74 -5.95
CA ARG A 31 -36.26 -34.22 -7.30
C ARG A 31 -35.08 -34.49 -8.22
N THR A 32 -33.86 -34.23 -7.76
CA THR A 32 -32.63 -34.48 -8.51
C THR A 32 -32.44 -35.97 -8.80
N SER A 33 -32.69 -36.83 -7.81
CA SER A 33 -32.61 -38.29 -7.96
C SER A 33 -33.62 -38.84 -8.96
N LYS A 34 -34.88 -38.40 -8.89
CA LYS A 34 -35.91 -38.76 -9.87
C LYS A 34 -35.51 -38.32 -11.28
N PHE A 35 -35.06 -37.08 -11.40
CA PHE A 35 -34.59 -36.51 -12.66
C PHE A 35 -33.44 -37.32 -13.28
N LEU A 36 -32.40 -37.63 -12.50
CA LEU A 36 -31.27 -38.44 -12.98
C LEU A 36 -31.73 -39.83 -13.47
N LYS A 37 -32.71 -40.43 -12.81
CA LYS A 37 -33.30 -41.71 -13.25
C LYS A 37 -34.02 -41.58 -14.59
N ASP A 38 -34.78 -40.50 -14.80
CA ASP A 38 -35.50 -40.26 -16.05
C ASP A 38 -34.51 -40.02 -17.21
N VAL A 39 -33.46 -39.22 -17.01
CA VAL A 39 -32.40 -39.02 -18.01
C VAL A 39 -31.68 -40.34 -18.35
N ILE A 40 -31.34 -41.15 -17.35
CA ILE A 40 -30.71 -42.46 -17.56
C ILE A 40 -31.64 -43.39 -18.35
N LYS A 41 -32.93 -43.40 -18.02
CA LYS A 41 -33.95 -44.22 -18.71
C LYS A 41 -34.09 -43.82 -20.19
N ASP A 42 -34.16 -42.53 -20.47
CA ASP A 42 -34.35 -42.04 -21.84
C ASP A 42 -33.07 -42.19 -22.68
N GLY A 43 -31.89 -41.94 -22.09
CA GLY A 43 -30.60 -42.24 -22.71
C GLY A 43 -30.46 -43.73 -23.08
N ASN A 44 -30.86 -44.63 -22.19
CA ASN A 44 -30.89 -46.06 -22.48
C ASN A 44 -31.88 -46.42 -23.61
N SER A 45 -33.01 -45.72 -23.69
CA SER A 45 -33.99 -45.91 -24.77
C SER A 45 -33.40 -45.56 -26.14
N VAL A 46 -32.65 -44.47 -26.25
CA VAL A 46 -31.94 -44.08 -27.47
C VAL A 46 -30.88 -45.12 -27.85
N ILE A 47 -30.08 -45.58 -26.89
CA ILE A 47 -29.06 -46.62 -27.14
C ILE A 47 -29.71 -47.90 -27.69
N ASN A 48 -30.84 -48.32 -27.11
CA ASN A 48 -31.57 -49.50 -27.57
C ASN A 48 -32.17 -49.30 -28.97
N ALA A 49 -32.69 -48.12 -29.29
CA ALA A 49 -33.18 -47.79 -30.63
C ALA A 49 -32.05 -47.87 -31.68
N ILE A 50 -30.86 -47.34 -31.37
CA ILE A 50 -29.67 -47.44 -32.25
C ILE A 50 -29.26 -48.89 -32.48
N LYS A 51 -29.23 -49.71 -31.41
CA LYS A 51 -28.93 -51.14 -31.52
C LYS A 51 -29.97 -51.85 -32.39
N GLY A 52 -31.25 -51.56 -32.19
CA GLY A 52 -32.35 -52.10 -32.99
C GLY A 52 -32.22 -51.76 -34.48
N TYR A 53 -31.92 -50.50 -34.79
CA TYR A 53 -31.64 -50.04 -36.17
C TYR A 53 -30.46 -50.79 -36.80
N SER A 54 -29.34 -50.90 -36.09
CA SER A 54 -28.15 -51.62 -36.57
C SER A 54 -28.45 -53.08 -36.92
N VAL A 55 -29.20 -53.79 -36.05
CA VAL A 55 -29.62 -55.18 -36.28
C VAL A 55 -30.53 -55.28 -37.51
N ALA A 56 -31.49 -54.36 -37.66
CA ALA A 56 -32.41 -54.36 -38.78
C ALA A 56 -31.70 -54.12 -40.12
N VAL A 57 -30.77 -53.16 -40.17
CA VAL A 57 -29.93 -52.91 -41.35
C VAL A 57 -29.09 -54.14 -41.70
N HIS A 58 -28.49 -54.79 -40.70
CA HIS A 58 -27.69 -56.00 -40.93
C HIS A 58 -28.55 -57.15 -41.50
N LYS A 59 -29.74 -57.39 -40.93
CA LYS A 59 -30.69 -58.39 -41.45
C LYS A 59 -31.13 -58.07 -42.88
N PHE A 60 -31.45 -56.80 -43.17
CA PHE A 60 -31.85 -56.39 -44.51
C PHE A 60 -30.71 -56.57 -45.53
N SER A 61 -29.47 -56.26 -45.14
CA SER A 61 -28.26 -56.52 -45.95
C SER A 61 -28.09 -58.01 -46.28
N GLN A 62 -28.34 -58.91 -45.31
CA GLN A 62 -28.33 -60.35 -45.57
C GLN A 62 -29.38 -60.75 -46.61
N THR A 63 -30.60 -60.19 -46.56
CA THR A 63 -31.64 -60.44 -47.56
C THR A 63 -31.21 -59.96 -48.96
N LEU A 64 -30.55 -58.80 -49.07
CA LEU A 64 -29.99 -58.33 -50.35
C LEU A 64 -28.92 -59.28 -50.91
N ASN A 65 -28.11 -59.89 -50.04
CA ASN A 65 -27.13 -60.89 -50.47
C ASN A 65 -27.81 -62.15 -51.04
N ILE A 66 -28.93 -62.59 -50.47
CA ILE A 66 -29.72 -63.71 -51.00
C ILE A 66 -30.23 -63.39 -52.42
N VAL A 67 -30.75 -62.17 -52.63
CA VAL A 67 -31.18 -61.73 -53.98
C VAL A 67 -30.04 -61.78 -54.98
N ASN A 68 -28.82 -61.37 -54.60
CA ASN A 68 -27.65 -61.44 -55.47
C ASN A 68 -27.27 -62.88 -55.83
N VAL A 69 -27.38 -63.83 -54.89
CA VAL A 69 -27.14 -65.25 -55.15
C VAL A 69 -28.17 -65.82 -56.12
N LEU A 70 -29.45 -65.52 -55.90
CA LEU A 70 -30.53 -66.00 -56.76
C LEU A 70 -30.53 -65.37 -58.15
N ARG A 71 -30.13 -64.09 -58.26
CA ARG A 71 -29.90 -63.45 -59.56
C ARG A 71 -28.88 -64.23 -60.38
N LYS A 72 -27.73 -64.58 -59.79
CA LYS A 72 -26.70 -65.37 -60.47
C LYS A 72 -27.19 -66.76 -60.86
N LYS A 73 -28.00 -67.40 -60.02
CA LYS A 73 -28.63 -68.70 -60.34
C LYS A 73 -29.57 -68.55 -61.54
N PHE A 74 -30.47 -67.57 -61.51
CA PHE A 74 -31.39 -67.26 -62.61
C PHE A 74 -30.65 -66.97 -63.93
N GLU A 75 -29.62 -66.10 -63.91
CA GLU A 75 -28.80 -65.79 -65.09
C GLU A 75 -28.15 -67.05 -65.67
N LYS A 76 -27.58 -67.90 -64.81
CA LYS A 76 -26.93 -69.16 -65.22
C LYS A 76 -27.91 -70.16 -65.83
N GLU A 77 -29.06 -70.40 -65.20
CA GLU A 77 -30.05 -71.34 -65.72
C GLU A 77 -30.74 -70.79 -66.98
N SER A 78 -30.88 -69.47 -67.10
CA SER A 78 -31.32 -68.78 -68.32
C SER A 78 -30.37 -69.05 -69.49
N GLU A 79 -29.06 -68.84 -69.30
CA GLU A 79 -28.05 -69.11 -70.33
C GLU A 79 -28.07 -70.58 -70.80
N LYS A 80 -28.17 -71.53 -69.87
CA LYS A 80 -28.27 -72.95 -70.20
C LYS A 80 -29.52 -73.27 -71.02
N TYR A 81 -30.67 -72.78 -70.58
CA TYR A 81 -31.94 -73.03 -71.26
C TYR A 81 -31.93 -72.46 -72.68
N TYR A 82 -31.55 -71.19 -72.86
CA TYR A 82 -31.51 -70.57 -74.18
C TYR A 82 -30.43 -71.19 -75.09
N SER A 83 -29.28 -71.60 -74.53
CA SER A 83 -28.27 -72.34 -75.30
C SER A 83 -28.77 -73.72 -75.73
N GLN A 84 -29.49 -74.43 -74.87
CA GLN A 84 -30.06 -75.74 -75.19
C GLN A 84 -31.22 -75.62 -76.19
N LEU A 85 -32.03 -74.57 -76.08
CA LEU A 85 -33.11 -74.25 -77.01
C LEU A 85 -32.56 -74.01 -78.42
N ASP A 86 -31.50 -73.21 -78.56
CA ASP A 86 -30.88 -72.96 -79.86
C ASP A 86 -30.31 -74.25 -80.48
N LYS A 87 -29.64 -75.10 -79.68
CA LYS A 87 -29.18 -76.42 -80.13
C LYS A 87 -30.33 -77.32 -80.57
N HIS A 88 -31.43 -77.29 -79.83
CA HIS A 88 -32.63 -78.08 -80.11
C HIS A 88 -33.28 -77.63 -81.44
N LEU A 89 -33.46 -76.32 -81.64
CA LEU A 89 -34.05 -75.76 -82.86
C LEU A 89 -33.18 -75.99 -84.12
N ASN A 90 -31.86 -76.06 -83.96
CA ASN A 90 -30.92 -76.34 -85.05
C ASN A 90 -30.70 -77.85 -85.30
N LEU A 91 -31.38 -78.74 -84.56
CA LEU A 91 -31.27 -80.18 -84.74
C LEU A 91 -31.98 -80.63 -86.02
N SER A 92 -31.27 -81.36 -86.89
CA SER A 92 -31.85 -81.84 -88.15
C SER A 92 -32.96 -82.86 -87.89
N ALA A 93 -34.13 -82.65 -88.51
CA ALA A 93 -35.25 -83.59 -88.51
C ALA A 93 -34.94 -84.98 -89.11
N LYS A 94 -33.75 -85.19 -89.69
CA LYS A 94 -33.28 -86.49 -90.22
C LYS A 94 -32.56 -87.37 -89.18
N LYS A 95 -32.44 -86.90 -87.93
CA LYS A 95 -31.83 -87.67 -86.84
C LYS A 95 -32.70 -88.87 -86.45
N LYS A 96 -32.10 -89.85 -85.76
CA LYS A 96 -32.85 -91.01 -85.26
C LYS A 96 -33.86 -90.56 -84.21
N GLU A 97 -35.04 -91.17 -84.19
CA GLU A 97 -36.13 -90.85 -83.24
C GLU A 97 -35.64 -90.76 -81.79
N ILE A 98 -34.82 -91.72 -81.34
CA ILE A 98 -34.24 -91.74 -79.99
C ILE A 98 -33.44 -90.46 -79.69
N GLN A 99 -32.70 -89.93 -80.67
CA GLN A 99 -31.89 -88.71 -80.49
C GLN A 99 -32.75 -87.44 -80.45
N LEU A 100 -33.91 -87.45 -81.11
CA LEU A 100 -34.88 -86.36 -81.04
C LEU A 100 -35.55 -86.35 -79.66
N GLN A 101 -35.98 -87.52 -79.18
CA GLN A 101 -36.58 -87.68 -77.85
C GLN A 101 -35.61 -87.31 -76.72
N GLU A 102 -34.33 -87.72 -76.80
CA GLU A 102 -33.30 -87.29 -75.84
C GLU A 102 -33.10 -85.77 -75.83
N ALA A 103 -33.22 -85.12 -77.00
CA ALA A 103 -33.11 -83.67 -77.11
C ALA A 103 -34.35 -82.94 -76.57
N ASP A 104 -35.54 -83.52 -76.70
CA ASP A 104 -36.78 -83.04 -76.08
C ASP A 104 -36.69 -83.11 -74.56
N GLU A 105 -36.33 -84.28 -74.00
CA GLU A 105 -36.22 -84.49 -72.55
C GLU A 105 -35.17 -83.56 -71.91
N LEU A 106 -34.05 -83.33 -72.60
CA LEU A 106 -33.01 -82.41 -72.13
C LEU A 106 -33.49 -80.95 -72.17
N LEU A 107 -34.21 -80.53 -73.22
CA LEU A 107 -34.77 -79.18 -73.30
C LEU A 107 -35.82 -78.97 -72.20
N ASP A 108 -36.70 -79.93 -71.98
CA ASP A 108 -37.73 -79.87 -70.94
C ASP A 108 -37.12 -79.79 -69.54
N LYS A 109 -36.03 -80.53 -69.28
CA LYS A 109 -35.29 -80.43 -68.02
C LYS A 109 -34.70 -79.03 -67.80
N GLU A 110 -34.01 -78.47 -68.79
CA GLU A 110 -33.43 -77.13 -68.65
C GLU A 110 -34.52 -76.05 -68.56
N ARG A 111 -35.67 -76.23 -69.24
CA ARG A 111 -36.85 -75.36 -69.11
C ARG A 111 -37.39 -75.35 -67.68
N LEU A 112 -37.49 -76.51 -67.04
CA LEU A 112 -37.94 -76.62 -65.65
C LEU A 112 -36.97 -75.92 -64.68
N ASN A 113 -35.66 -76.12 -64.84
CA ASN A 113 -34.64 -75.44 -64.02
C ASN A 113 -34.71 -73.91 -64.17
N PHE A 114 -34.88 -73.43 -65.40
CA PHE A 114 -35.07 -72.01 -65.67
C PHE A 114 -36.33 -71.46 -65.01
N TYR A 115 -37.47 -72.14 -65.12
CA TYR A 115 -38.71 -71.70 -64.49
C TYR A 115 -38.63 -71.70 -62.95
N GLU A 116 -38.07 -72.74 -62.34
CA GLU A 116 -37.91 -72.81 -60.90
C GLU A 116 -37.04 -71.65 -60.39
N SER A 117 -35.87 -71.43 -61.01
CA SER A 117 -34.99 -70.32 -60.64
C SER A 117 -35.61 -68.93 -60.90
N SER A 118 -36.44 -68.80 -61.95
CA SER A 118 -37.16 -67.56 -62.28
C SER A 118 -38.18 -67.21 -61.19
N VAL A 119 -39.00 -68.19 -60.77
CA VAL A 119 -40.02 -67.98 -59.74
C VAL A 119 -39.38 -67.66 -58.39
N GLU A 120 -38.32 -68.39 -58.01
CA GLU A 120 -37.55 -68.10 -56.79
C GLU A 120 -36.98 -66.69 -56.78
N TYR A 121 -36.38 -66.25 -57.90
CA TYR A 121 -35.79 -64.93 -58.00
C TYR A 121 -36.84 -63.80 -57.92
N VAL A 122 -37.95 -63.94 -58.66
CA VAL A 122 -39.05 -62.97 -58.64
C VAL A 122 -39.68 -62.87 -57.26
N TYR A 123 -39.94 -64.01 -56.60
CA TYR A 123 -40.48 -64.04 -55.25
C TYR A 123 -39.59 -63.27 -54.25
N GLN A 124 -38.27 -63.47 -54.32
CA GLN A 124 -37.34 -62.81 -53.42
C GLN A 124 -37.21 -61.31 -53.70
N ILE A 125 -37.28 -60.88 -54.97
CA ILE A 125 -37.38 -59.46 -55.31
C ILE A 125 -38.62 -58.85 -54.67
N GLN A 126 -39.79 -59.47 -54.84
CA GLN A 126 -41.04 -58.97 -54.27
C GLN A 126 -40.96 -58.90 -52.74
N GLN A 127 -40.43 -59.94 -52.11
CA GLN A 127 -40.22 -59.97 -50.66
C GLN A 127 -39.37 -58.79 -50.17
N VAL A 128 -38.25 -58.48 -50.85
CA VAL A 128 -37.41 -57.31 -50.50
C VAL A 128 -38.14 -55.99 -50.74
N GLN A 129 -38.88 -55.86 -51.84
CA GLN A 129 -39.62 -54.65 -52.19
C GLN A 129 -40.69 -54.29 -51.16
N ASP A 130 -41.34 -55.28 -50.57
CA ASP A 130 -42.32 -55.07 -49.52
C ASP A 130 -41.68 -54.93 -48.14
N ARG A 131 -40.69 -55.78 -47.81
CA ARG A 131 -39.99 -55.72 -46.52
C ARG A 131 -39.25 -54.41 -46.29
N LYS A 132 -38.62 -53.82 -47.30
CA LYS A 132 -37.92 -52.53 -47.15
C LYS A 132 -38.83 -51.41 -46.61
N LYS A 133 -40.14 -51.50 -46.85
CA LYS A 133 -41.12 -50.48 -46.43
C LYS A 133 -41.33 -50.47 -44.92
N PHE A 134 -41.01 -51.54 -44.21
CA PHE A 134 -41.18 -51.62 -42.75
C PHE A 134 -39.89 -52.05 -42.03
N ASP A 135 -39.14 -53.03 -42.54
CA ASP A 135 -37.88 -53.51 -41.92
C ASP A 135 -36.80 -52.42 -41.83
N VAL A 136 -36.86 -51.39 -42.69
CA VAL A 136 -35.95 -50.23 -42.65
C VAL A 136 -36.64 -48.99 -42.08
N VAL A 137 -37.90 -48.76 -42.43
CA VAL A 137 -38.61 -47.53 -42.06
C VAL A 137 -38.97 -47.53 -40.58
N GLU A 138 -39.43 -48.64 -40.00
CA GLU A 138 -39.83 -48.69 -38.58
C GLU A 138 -38.65 -48.42 -37.64
N PRO A 139 -37.46 -49.02 -37.82
CA PRO A 139 -36.31 -48.72 -36.97
C PRO A 139 -35.78 -47.29 -37.14
N VAL A 140 -35.83 -46.73 -38.36
CA VAL A 140 -35.50 -45.31 -38.61
C VAL A 140 -36.49 -44.39 -37.91
N LEU A 141 -37.78 -44.68 -38.01
CA LEU A 141 -38.83 -43.91 -37.35
C LEU A 141 -38.68 -43.95 -35.83
N ALA A 142 -38.43 -45.13 -35.25
CA ALA A 142 -38.20 -45.30 -33.81
C ALA A 142 -36.96 -44.54 -33.33
N PHE A 143 -35.88 -44.53 -34.13
CA PHE A 143 -34.67 -43.76 -33.85
C PHE A 143 -34.93 -42.25 -33.89
N LEU A 144 -35.57 -41.75 -34.94
CA LEU A 144 -35.91 -40.33 -35.09
C LEU A 144 -36.85 -39.86 -33.97
N HIS A 145 -37.85 -40.67 -33.62
CA HIS A 145 -38.75 -40.37 -32.51
C HIS A 145 -37.99 -40.29 -31.18
N SER A 146 -37.06 -41.22 -30.93
CA SER A 146 -36.24 -41.22 -29.72
C SER A 146 -35.32 -39.99 -29.64
N ILE A 147 -34.73 -39.55 -30.76
CA ILE A 147 -33.95 -38.30 -30.83
C ILE A 147 -34.83 -37.09 -30.53
N LEU A 148 -36.01 -37.02 -31.15
CA LEU A 148 -36.91 -35.88 -30.97
C LEU A 148 -37.36 -35.74 -29.52
N THR A 149 -37.75 -36.86 -28.89
CA THR A 149 -38.13 -36.90 -27.49
C THR A 149 -36.97 -36.44 -26.58
N LEU A 150 -35.75 -36.93 -26.81
CA LEU A 150 -34.58 -36.51 -26.03
C LEU A 150 -34.28 -35.02 -26.22
N ASN A 151 -34.36 -34.50 -27.44
CA ASN A 151 -34.13 -33.09 -27.73
C ASN A 151 -35.17 -32.20 -27.05
N ASN A 152 -36.45 -32.55 -27.11
CA ASN A 152 -37.51 -31.79 -26.45
C ASN A 152 -37.29 -31.76 -24.93
N LEU A 153 -36.97 -32.90 -24.32
CA LEU A 153 -36.65 -32.98 -22.90
C LEU A 153 -35.44 -32.11 -22.54
N THR A 154 -34.41 -32.11 -23.39
CA THR A 154 -33.21 -31.29 -23.19
C THR A 154 -33.52 -29.80 -23.26
N VAL A 155 -34.44 -29.39 -24.15
CA VAL A 155 -34.90 -28.00 -24.26
C VAL A 155 -35.69 -27.60 -23.00
N GLU A 156 -36.64 -28.42 -22.55
CA GLU A 156 -37.40 -28.18 -21.32
C GLU A 156 -36.47 -28.09 -20.10
N MET A 157 -35.51 -29.00 -19.96
CA MET A 157 -34.47 -28.96 -18.92
C MET A 157 -33.66 -27.67 -18.94
N THR A 158 -33.29 -27.22 -20.14
CA THR A 158 -32.52 -25.99 -20.30
C THR A 158 -33.35 -24.77 -19.90
N GLN A 159 -34.65 -24.78 -20.21
CA GLN A 159 -35.58 -23.73 -19.80
C GLN A 159 -35.80 -23.72 -18.29
N ASP A 160 -35.98 -24.88 -17.66
CA ASP A 160 -36.12 -24.99 -16.20
C ASP A 160 -34.85 -24.56 -15.45
N PHE A 161 -33.68 -24.78 -16.04
CA PHE A 161 -32.40 -24.37 -15.46
C PHE A 161 -32.06 -22.88 -15.69
N MET A 162 -32.67 -22.22 -16.68
CA MET A 162 -32.38 -20.81 -17.02
C MET A 162 -32.49 -19.84 -15.83
N PRO A 163 -33.56 -19.88 -14.99
CA PRO A 163 -33.66 -19.00 -13.83
C PRO A 163 -32.51 -19.18 -12.85
N TYR A 164 -32.14 -20.43 -12.55
CA TYR A 164 -31.01 -20.73 -11.67
C TYR A 164 -29.69 -20.24 -12.27
N LYS A 165 -29.46 -20.46 -13.57
CA LYS A 165 -28.28 -19.95 -14.27
C LYS A 165 -28.18 -18.43 -14.18
N GLN A 166 -29.28 -17.71 -14.41
CA GLN A 166 -29.32 -16.24 -14.32
C GLN A 166 -29.00 -15.77 -12.90
N GLU A 167 -29.58 -16.41 -11.89
CA GLU A 167 -29.31 -16.10 -10.48
C GLU A 167 -27.84 -16.35 -10.10
N LEU A 168 -27.26 -17.47 -10.56
CA LEU A 168 -25.86 -17.78 -10.34
C LEU A 168 -24.94 -16.73 -10.98
N GLN A 169 -25.26 -16.29 -12.20
CA GLN A 169 -24.52 -15.22 -12.88
C GLN A 169 -24.59 -13.90 -12.11
N LEU A 170 -25.77 -13.53 -11.61
CA LEU A 170 -25.96 -12.32 -10.79
C LEU A 170 -25.19 -12.42 -9.47
N SER A 171 -25.28 -13.55 -8.76
CA SER A 171 -24.56 -13.79 -7.51
C SER A 171 -23.04 -13.70 -7.70
N LEU A 172 -22.51 -14.29 -8.77
CA LEU A 172 -21.10 -14.22 -9.10
C LEU A 172 -20.66 -12.79 -9.41
N GLN A 173 -21.48 -12.03 -10.14
CA GLN A 173 -21.20 -10.63 -10.44
C GLN A 173 -21.22 -9.76 -9.18
N ASN A 174 -22.19 -9.97 -8.29
CA ASN A 174 -22.28 -9.27 -7.01
C ASN A 174 -21.06 -9.56 -6.13
N THR A 175 -20.62 -10.83 -6.08
CA THR A 175 -19.43 -11.24 -5.34
C THR A 175 -18.18 -10.54 -5.87
N ARG A 176 -18.01 -10.46 -7.20
CA ARG A 176 -16.90 -9.71 -7.82
C ARG A 176 -16.94 -8.23 -7.48
N ASN A 177 -18.11 -7.60 -7.60
CA ASN A 177 -18.26 -6.17 -7.29
C ASN A 177 -17.95 -5.89 -5.81
N HIS A 178 -18.40 -6.75 -4.90
CA HIS A 178 -18.12 -6.61 -3.48
C HIS A 178 -16.64 -6.76 -3.16
N PHE A 179 -15.97 -7.72 -3.81
CA PHE A 179 -14.52 -7.89 -3.68
C PHE A 179 -13.77 -6.64 -4.17
N GLU A 180 -14.10 -6.11 -5.34
CA GLU A 180 -13.45 -4.90 -5.87
C GLU A 180 -13.66 -3.68 -4.96
N SER A 181 -14.88 -3.46 -4.47
CA SER A 181 -15.18 -2.39 -3.51
C SER A 181 -14.34 -2.53 -2.24
N THR A 182 -14.29 -3.73 -1.67
CA THR A 182 -13.49 -4.00 -0.46
C THR A 182 -12.00 -3.80 -0.71
N ARG A 183 -11.51 -4.20 -1.89
CA ARG A 183 -10.11 -4.01 -2.29
C ARG A 183 -9.77 -2.52 -2.38
N GLU A 184 -10.63 -1.71 -2.99
CA GLU A 184 -10.43 -0.26 -3.11
C GLU A 184 -10.41 0.43 -1.73
N GLU A 185 -11.36 0.10 -0.85
CA GLU A 185 -11.39 0.62 0.53
C GLU A 185 -10.12 0.24 1.31
N MET A 186 -9.65 -1.01 1.15
CA MET A 186 -8.43 -1.50 1.77
C MET A 186 -7.18 -0.79 1.22
N GLU A 187 -7.12 -0.53 -0.08
CA GLU A 187 -6.05 0.25 -0.70
C GLU A 187 -6.01 1.68 -0.21
N GLU A 188 -7.16 2.32 -0.05
CA GLU A 188 -7.25 3.67 0.54
C GLU A 188 -6.82 3.67 2.01
N LEU A 189 -7.25 2.67 2.80
CA LEU A 189 -6.80 2.50 4.17
C LEU A 189 -5.28 2.29 4.25
N MET A 190 -4.72 1.44 3.38
CA MET A 190 -3.28 1.21 3.30
C MET A 190 -2.53 2.49 2.93
N LYS A 191 -3.04 3.30 1.99
CA LYS A 191 -2.44 4.59 1.64
C LYS A 191 -2.44 5.54 2.84
N ARG A 192 -3.56 5.64 3.57
CA ARG A 192 -3.64 6.44 4.81
C ARG A 192 -2.65 5.96 5.88
N MET A 193 -2.57 4.65 6.11
CA MET A 193 -1.67 4.07 7.12
C MET A 193 -0.18 4.22 6.76
N LYS A 194 0.16 4.27 5.47
CA LYS A 194 1.54 4.52 5.01
C LYS A 194 1.99 5.98 5.16
N HIS A 195 1.11 6.91 5.53
CA HIS A 195 1.43 8.34 5.68
C HIS A 195 1.17 8.77 7.13
N PRO A 196 2.15 8.59 8.05
CA PRO A 196 1.96 8.69 9.50
C PRO A 196 1.52 10.07 10.00
N THR A 197 1.68 11.12 9.20
CA THR A 197 1.31 12.50 9.53
C THR A 197 -0.19 12.70 9.72
N GLN A 198 -1.04 11.74 9.32
CA GLN A 198 -2.48 11.74 9.59
C GLN A 198 -2.93 10.84 10.74
N ILE A 199 -2.02 10.06 11.37
CA ILE A 199 -2.31 9.39 12.65
C ILE A 199 -2.20 10.45 13.76
N GLY A 200 -3.01 11.50 13.63
CA GLY A 200 -3.11 12.59 14.58
C GLY A 200 -3.67 12.03 15.88
N LYS A 201 -2.86 12.12 16.93
CA LYS A 201 -3.25 12.25 18.34
C LYS A 201 -4.64 11.65 18.63
N MET A 202 -4.71 10.36 18.95
CA MET A 202 -5.87 9.79 19.64
C MET A 202 -5.91 10.34 21.07
N HIS A 203 -6.30 11.61 21.23
CA HIS A 203 -6.58 12.21 22.53
C HIS A 203 -7.86 11.59 23.08
N GLY A 204 -7.79 11.07 24.32
CA GLY A 204 -8.96 10.62 25.06
C GLY A 204 -9.31 9.14 24.96
N GLN A 205 -8.43 8.26 24.43
CA GLN A 205 -8.67 6.82 24.60
C GLN A 205 -8.49 6.44 26.09
N PRO A 206 -9.47 5.75 26.70
CA PRO A 206 -9.44 5.38 28.13
C PRO A 206 -8.36 4.32 28.44
N THR A 207 -7.77 3.74 27.40
CA THR A 207 -6.75 2.71 27.46
C THR A 207 -5.57 3.06 26.57
N ILE A 208 -4.37 2.96 27.11
CA ILE A 208 -3.13 2.98 26.33
C ILE A 208 -2.53 1.57 26.31
N GLU A 209 -2.04 1.15 25.15
CA GLU A 209 -1.41 -0.15 24.97
C GLU A 209 -0.20 -0.06 24.05
N GLY A 210 0.73 -0.99 24.22
CA GLY A 210 1.94 -1.06 23.43
C GLY A 210 3.08 -1.79 24.13
N TYR A 211 4.20 -1.90 23.45
CA TYR A 211 5.37 -2.59 23.99
C TYR A 211 6.17 -1.69 24.93
N LEU A 212 6.52 -2.23 26.10
CA LEU A 212 7.45 -1.66 27.05
C LEU A 212 8.48 -2.70 27.47
N TYR A 213 9.67 -2.25 27.86
CA TYR A 213 10.66 -3.12 28.47
C TYR A 213 10.67 -2.89 29.98
N SER A 214 10.53 -3.95 30.76
CA SER A 214 10.60 -3.89 32.22
C SER A 214 11.97 -4.36 32.70
N GLN A 215 12.53 -3.63 33.67
CA GLN A 215 13.76 -4.02 34.34
C GLN A 215 13.47 -5.13 35.35
N GLU A 216 14.06 -6.31 35.14
CA GLU A 216 14.00 -7.44 36.08
C GLU A 216 15.35 -7.65 36.74
N LYS A 217 15.33 -7.87 38.06
CA LYS A 217 16.54 -8.21 38.83
C LYS A 217 16.56 -9.71 39.07
N TRP A 218 17.69 -10.34 38.81
CA TRP A 218 17.93 -11.75 39.09
C TRP A 218 19.28 -11.90 39.82
N ALA A 219 19.63 -13.11 40.27
CA ALA A 219 20.67 -13.34 41.28
C ALA A 219 22.05 -12.72 41.00
N LEU A 220 22.43 -12.50 39.74
CA LEU A 220 23.74 -11.99 39.34
C LEU A 220 23.68 -10.77 38.40
N GLY A 221 22.52 -10.12 38.25
CA GLY A 221 22.42 -8.96 37.37
C GLY A 221 21.01 -8.43 37.11
N VAL A 222 20.94 -7.54 36.11
CA VAL A 222 19.70 -6.89 35.66
C VAL A 222 19.44 -7.27 34.22
N SER A 223 18.23 -7.71 33.91
CA SER A 223 17.77 -7.97 32.55
C SER A 223 16.63 -7.03 32.18
N TRP A 224 16.44 -6.81 30.88
CA TRP A 224 15.30 -6.07 30.36
C TRP A 224 14.42 -7.03 29.58
N VAL A 225 13.20 -7.22 30.04
CA VAL A 225 12.25 -8.16 29.44
C VAL A 225 11.14 -7.38 28.75
N LYS A 226 10.81 -7.80 27.52
CA LYS A 226 9.80 -7.14 26.68
C LYS A 226 8.41 -7.62 27.07
N TYR A 227 7.52 -6.68 27.37
CA TYR A 227 6.12 -6.93 27.66
C TYR A 227 5.22 -6.18 26.67
N TYR A 228 4.10 -6.78 26.32
CA TYR A 228 2.95 -6.05 25.83
C TYR A 228 2.17 -5.54 27.03
N CYS A 229 2.10 -4.22 27.17
CA CYS A 229 1.51 -3.57 28.32
C CYS A 229 0.19 -2.91 27.94
N LYS A 230 -0.77 -2.94 28.85
CA LYS A 230 -2.05 -2.25 28.72
C LYS A 230 -2.37 -1.53 30.03
N TYR A 231 -2.72 -0.25 29.94
CA TYR A 231 -3.16 0.54 31.09
C TYR A 231 -4.59 1.00 30.89
N HIS A 232 -5.43 0.78 31.89
CA HIS A 232 -6.80 1.25 31.95
C HIS A 232 -6.89 2.42 32.92
N LYS A 233 -7.19 3.61 32.42
CA LYS A 233 -7.16 4.85 33.23
C LYS A 233 -8.21 4.83 34.35
N ASP A 234 -9.44 4.40 34.05
CA ASP A 234 -10.56 4.40 35.00
C ASP A 234 -10.33 3.49 36.21
N SER A 235 -9.74 2.31 35.99
CA SER A 235 -9.45 1.33 37.04
C SER A 235 -8.04 1.45 37.63
N LYS A 236 -7.18 2.29 37.02
CA LYS A 236 -5.73 2.37 37.28
C LYS A 236 -5.03 1.02 37.17
N LEU A 237 -5.56 0.10 36.37
CA LEU A 237 -5.04 -1.25 36.20
C LEU A 237 -3.99 -1.27 35.08
N PHE A 238 -2.78 -1.71 35.42
CA PHE A 238 -1.67 -1.92 34.50
C PHE A 238 -1.42 -3.43 34.34
N VAL A 239 -1.61 -3.93 33.13
CA VAL A 239 -1.44 -5.34 32.79
C VAL A 239 -0.19 -5.50 31.93
N MET A 240 0.66 -6.47 32.27
CA MET A 240 1.87 -6.81 31.55
C MET A 240 1.83 -8.26 31.08
N VAL A 241 1.91 -8.48 29.77
CA VAL A 241 1.96 -9.81 29.15
C VAL A 241 3.34 -10.03 28.54
N PRO A 242 4.08 -11.08 28.89
CA PRO A 242 5.38 -11.37 28.27
C PRO A 242 5.24 -11.50 26.76
N ALA A 243 6.08 -10.79 25.99
CA ALA A 243 6.04 -10.85 24.52
C ALA A 243 6.57 -12.17 23.94
N GLU A 244 7.43 -12.87 24.71
CA GLU A 244 8.00 -14.17 24.35
C GLU A 244 7.81 -15.15 25.54
N PRO A 245 7.08 -16.26 25.37
CA PRO A 245 6.90 -17.24 26.44
C PRO A 245 8.19 -18.03 26.69
N LYS A 246 8.74 -17.97 27.91
CA LYS A 246 9.83 -18.85 28.33
C LYS A 246 9.30 -20.28 28.55
N PRO A 247 9.95 -21.33 28.03
CA PRO A 247 9.42 -22.70 28.03
C PRO A 247 9.31 -23.38 29.41
N ALA A 248 9.85 -22.80 30.49
CA ALA A 248 9.95 -23.46 31.80
C ALA A 248 9.05 -22.86 32.90
N THR A 249 8.27 -21.81 32.63
CA THR A 249 7.36 -21.24 33.64
C THR A 249 6.22 -20.51 32.94
N LYS A 250 4.98 -21.00 33.09
CA LYS A 250 3.77 -20.28 32.65
C LYS A 250 3.61 -19.02 33.52
N GLN A 251 4.33 -17.95 33.22
CA GLN A 251 4.07 -16.64 33.80
C GLN A 251 2.85 -16.07 33.08
N GLY A 252 1.71 -16.05 33.77
CA GLY A 252 0.49 -15.39 33.29
C GLY A 252 0.64 -13.86 33.23
N PRO A 253 -0.41 -13.15 32.77
CA PRO A 253 -0.44 -11.69 32.80
C PRO A 253 -0.18 -11.19 34.22
N THR A 254 0.76 -10.25 34.37
CA THR A 254 0.99 -9.56 35.64
C THR A 254 0.06 -8.36 35.71
N GLU A 255 -0.84 -8.35 36.67
CA GLU A 255 -1.75 -7.24 36.92
C GLU A 255 -1.23 -6.42 38.10
N LEU A 256 -1.10 -5.10 37.90
CA LEU A 256 -0.58 -4.16 38.88
C LEU A 256 -1.49 -2.94 38.96
N LYS A 257 -1.87 -2.53 40.17
CA LYS A 257 -2.66 -1.31 40.37
C LYS A 257 -1.72 -0.12 40.61
N LEU A 258 -1.81 0.88 39.73
CA LEU A 258 -0.93 2.03 39.73
C LEU A 258 -1.22 2.97 40.92
N LYS A 259 -0.18 3.30 41.70
CA LYS A 259 -0.18 4.37 42.71
C LYS A 259 0.23 5.70 42.10
N SER A 260 1.38 5.69 41.43
CA SER A 260 2.05 6.88 40.92
C SER A 260 2.99 6.49 39.78
N CYS A 261 3.31 7.46 38.92
CA CYS A 261 4.20 7.29 37.78
C CYS A 261 5.16 8.48 37.74
N PHE A 262 6.45 8.22 37.51
CA PHE A 262 7.49 9.24 37.53
C PHE A 262 8.47 9.05 36.38
N ARG A 263 8.84 10.13 35.69
CA ARG A 263 9.94 10.05 34.73
C ARG A 263 11.25 9.85 35.50
N ARG A 264 12.06 8.89 35.06
CA ARG A 264 13.37 8.63 35.65
C ARG A 264 14.39 9.66 35.18
N LYS A 265 15.27 10.12 36.09
CA LYS A 265 16.35 11.06 35.75
C LYS A 265 17.34 10.39 34.81
N THR A 266 17.78 11.10 33.77
CA THR A 266 18.74 10.57 32.77
C THR A 266 20.07 10.15 33.39
N GLU A 267 20.50 10.81 34.46
CA GLU A 267 21.73 10.49 35.20
C GLU A 267 21.61 9.22 36.07
N SER A 268 20.39 8.76 36.37
CA SER A 268 20.17 7.63 37.29
C SER A 268 20.05 6.27 36.61
N ILE A 269 20.07 6.22 35.28
CA ILE A 269 20.01 4.99 34.50
C ILE A 269 20.63 5.16 33.12
N ASP A 270 21.50 4.23 32.71
CA ASP A 270 22.11 4.20 31.38
C ASP A 270 21.18 3.56 30.34
N LYS A 271 19.94 4.05 30.26
CA LYS A 271 18.92 3.68 29.27
C LYS A 271 18.04 4.88 28.93
N ARG A 272 17.64 4.97 27.67
CA ARG A 272 16.79 6.07 27.16
C ARG A 272 15.31 5.78 27.42
N PHE A 273 14.54 6.83 27.63
CA PHE A 273 13.07 6.82 27.72
C PHE A 273 12.49 6.03 28.90
N CYS A 274 13.22 6.00 30.02
CA CYS A 274 12.81 5.28 31.21
C CYS A 274 11.87 6.09 32.11
N PHE A 275 10.95 5.39 32.74
CA PHE A 275 10.04 5.90 33.78
C PHE A 275 9.78 4.79 34.79
N ASP A 276 9.44 5.19 36.01
CA ASP A 276 9.16 4.29 37.12
C ASP A 276 7.67 4.36 37.45
N ILE A 277 7.06 3.21 37.69
CA ILE A 277 5.71 3.12 38.25
C ILE A 277 5.77 2.53 39.65
N GLU A 278 5.03 3.12 40.58
CA GLU A 278 4.80 2.54 41.90
C GLU A 278 3.43 1.85 41.88
N THR A 279 3.36 0.66 42.47
CA THR A 279 2.14 -0.15 42.46
C THR A 279 1.78 -0.59 43.87
N TYR A 280 0.55 -1.07 44.07
CA TYR A 280 0.11 -1.57 45.38
C TYR A 280 0.71 -2.94 45.72
N GLU A 281 0.99 -3.73 44.70
CA GLU A 281 1.44 -5.12 44.79
C GLU A 281 2.96 -5.24 44.97
N ARG A 282 3.72 -4.21 44.58
CA ARG A 282 5.19 -4.21 44.65
C ARG A 282 5.71 -3.12 45.57
N ASN A 283 6.63 -3.49 46.47
CA ASN A 283 7.30 -2.57 47.39
C ASN A 283 8.43 -1.76 46.74
N ILE A 284 8.84 -2.15 45.52
CA ILE A 284 9.90 -1.49 44.76
C ILE A 284 9.27 -0.95 43.46
N PRO A 285 9.60 0.28 43.04
CA PRO A 285 9.13 0.81 41.76
C PRO A 285 9.54 -0.10 40.60
N VAL A 286 8.62 -0.30 39.66
CA VAL A 286 8.89 -1.04 38.42
C VAL A 286 9.44 -0.06 37.40
N THR A 287 10.70 -0.26 37.01
CA THR A 287 11.34 0.56 35.99
C THR A 287 10.98 0.05 34.60
N LEU A 288 10.35 0.92 33.81
CA LEU A 288 9.89 0.66 32.46
C LEU A 288 10.67 1.53 31.46
N GLN A 289 10.83 1.01 30.26
CA GLN A 289 11.46 1.70 29.13
C GLN A 289 10.50 1.71 27.94
N ALA A 290 10.21 2.92 27.45
CA ALA A 290 9.42 3.14 26.23
C ALA A 290 10.28 3.06 24.97
N VAL A 291 9.64 2.87 23.81
CA VAL A 291 10.32 2.74 22.50
C VAL A 291 10.81 4.08 21.93
N SER A 292 10.25 5.21 22.38
CA SER A 292 10.64 6.55 21.95
C SER A 292 10.25 7.60 23.00
N GLU A 293 10.79 8.82 22.89
CA GLU A 293 10.41 9.93 23.78
C GLU A 293 8.93 10.31 23.64
N ALA A 294 8.39 10.29 22.40
CA ALA A 294 6.98 10.52 22.16
C ALA A 294 6.11 9.45 22.83
N ASN A 295 6.51 8.18 22.73
CA ASN A 295 5.79 7.08 23.38
C ASN A 295 5.87 7.16 24.91
N ARG A 296 7.03 7.51 25.48
CA ARG A 296 7.18 7.76 26.92
C ARG A 296 6.22 8.85 27.40
N LYS A 297 6.12 9.98 26.67
CA LYS A 297 5.21 11.07 27.01
C LYS A 297 3.74 10.61 27.05
N LEU A 298 3.31 9.82 26.07
CA LEU A 298 1.95 9.25 26.05
C LEU A 298 1.68 8.33 27.26
N TRP A 299 2.63 7.45 27.59
CA TRP A 299 2.53 6.59 28.78
C TRP A 299 2.49 7.38 30.09
N MET A 300 3.33 8.41 30.21
CA MET A 300 3.32 9.32 31.36
C MET A 300 1.99 10.08 31.46
N GLU A 301 1.49 10.65 30.36
CA GLU A 301 0.22 11.40 30.32
C GLU A 301 -0.97 10.50 30.69
N ALA A 302 -1.02 9.28 30.16
CA ALA A 302 -2.08 8.33 30.47
C ALA A 302 -2.10 7.95 31.96
N MET A 303 -0.93 7.82 32.59
CA MET A 303 -0.74 7.42 33.98
C MET A 303 -0.67 8.61 34.97
N ASP A 304 -1.02 9.82 34.52
CA ASP A 304 -0.92 11.08 35.29
C ASP A 304 0.49 11.27 35.92
N GLY A 305 1.52 10.88 35.17
CA GLY A 305 2.89 10.80 35.61
C GLY A 305 3.53 12.17 35.82
N LYS A 306 4.38 12.26 36.84
CA LYS A 306 5.05 13.51 37.22
C LYS A 306 6.44 13.58 36.60
N GLU A 307 6.76 14.74 36.03
CA GLU A 307 8.13 15.06 35.63
C GLU A 307 9.00 15.28 36.90
N PRO A 308 10.26 14.81 36.93
CA PRO A 308 11.14 15.07 38.05
C PRO A 308 11.33 16.57 38.20
N ILE A 309 11.17 17.07 39.44
CA ILE A 309 11.36 18.49 39.75
C ILE A 309 12.83 18.82 39.49
N TYR A 310 13.11 19.46 38.36
CA TYR A 310 14.37 20.10 38.07
C TYR A 310 14.37 21.46 38.77
N HIS A 311 15.16 21.63 39.82
CA HIS A 311 15.58 22.98 40.22
C HIS A 311 16.63 23.44 39.20
N SER A 312 16.20 23.78 37.99
CA SER A 312 17.06 24.29 36.93
C SER A 312 16.64 25.73 36.60
N PRO A 313 17.58 26.70 36.54
CA PRO A 313 17.29 28.14 36.42
C PRO A 313 16.77 28.59 35.03
N ILE A 314 16.13 27.70 34.28
CA ILE A 314 15.76 27.89 32.86
C ILE A 314 14.39 28.57 32.69
N HIS A 315 13.56 28.65 33.74
CA HIS A 315 12.18 29.15 33.64
C HIS A 315 11.99 30.65 33.39
N LYS A 316 13.05 31.47 33.34
CA LYS A 316 12.96 32.91 32.95
C LYS A 316 13.23 33.18 31.46
N GLN A 317 13.40 32.15 30.62
CA GLN A 317 13.75 32.33 29.19
C GLN A 317 12.57 32.74 28.27
N ALA A 318 11.33 32.78 28.78
CA ALA A 318 10.13 33.08 27.98
C ALA A 318 9.73 34.58 27.95
N GLU A 319 10.46 35.48 28.61
CA GLU A 319 10.11 36.91 28.73
C GLU A 319 11.01 37.87 27.92
N MET A 320 11.87 37.36 27.02
CA MET A 320 12.72 38.22 26.18
C MET A 320 11.97 38.62 24.90
N GLU A 321 11.42 39.84 24.87
CA GLU A 321 10.80 40.44 23.67
C GLU A 321 11.68 41.54 23.06
N LEU A 322 11.42 41.90 21.79
CA LEU A 322 12.06 43.04 21.13
C LEU A 322 11.42 44.37 21.58
N ASN A 323 11.78 44.81 22.78
CA ASN A 323 11.29 46.03 23.43
C ASN A 323 12.43 47.04 23.72
N GLU A 324 12.10 48.22 24.26
CA GLU A 324 13.07 49.28 24.55
C GLU A 324 14.22 48.83 25.46
N VAL A 325 13.95 47.93 26.41
CA VAL A 325 14.97 47.36 27.31
C VAL A 325 15.94 46.48 26.53
N GLY A 326 15.43 45.68 25.60
CA GLY A 326 16.22 44.90 24.65
C GLY A 326 17.13 45.75 23.77
N PHE A 327 16.60 46.84 23.20
CA PHE A 327 17.40 47.80 22.44
C PHE A 327 18.49 48.46 23.32
N LYS A 328 18.15 48.84 24.55
CA LYS A 328 19.10 49.40 25.53
C LYS A 328 20.22 48.40 25.85
N PHE A 329 19.89 47.11 26.02
CA PHE A 329 20.85 46.04 26.24
C PHE A 329 21.85 45.92 25.09
N VAL A 330 21.32 45.78 23.87
CA VAL A 330 22.15 45.62 22.67
C VAL A 330 23.02 46.85 22.42
N ARG A 331 22.49 48.07 22.58
CA ARG A 331 23.29 49.31 22.47
C ARG A 331 24.41 49.39 23.51
N LYS A 332 24.17 48.98 24.76
CA LYS A 332 25.21 48.92 25.80
C LYS A 332 26.28 47.89 25.48
N CYS A 333 25.89 46.70 25.01
CA CYS A 333 26.83 45.66 24.56
C CYS A 333 27.71 46.18 23.41
N ILE A 334 27.09 46.77 22.38
CA ILE A 334 27.79 47.35 21.22
C ILE A 334 28.80 48.40 21.68
N ASN A 335 28.38 49.40 22.45
CA ASN A 335 29.26 50.47 22.92
C ASN A 335 30.45 49.92 23.71
N PHE A 336 30.22 48.94 24.59
CA PHE A 336 31.28 48.31 25.34
C PHE A 336 32.29 47.58 24.44
N VAL A 337 31.80 46.81 23.45
CA VAL A 337 32.65 46.10 22.48
C VAL A 337 33.43 47.07 21.62
N GLU A 338 32.79 48.15 21.15
CA GLU A 338 33.45 49.17 20.33
C GLU A 338 34.51 49.97 21.10
N THR A 339 34.31 50.18 22.40
CA THR A 339 35.26 50.92 23.24
C THR A 339 36.43 50.06 23.73
N LYS A 340 36.19 48.77 24.05
CA LYS A 340 37.17 47.92 24.75
C LYS A 340 37.54 46.62 24.04
N GLY A 341 36.79 46.21 23.02
CA GLY A 341 36.89 44.88 22.40
C GLY A 341 37.32 44.85 20.94
N LEU A 342 37.46 45.99 20.25
CA LEU A 342 37.73 46.03 18.80
C LEU A 342 39.06 45.40 18.38
N THR A 343 40.06 45.40 19.24
CA THR A 343 41.38 44.82 18.97
C THR A 343 41.55 43.43 19.58
N GLN A 344 40.51 42.90 20.25
CA GLN A 344 40.60 41.59 20.88
C GLN A 344 40.40 40.47 19.85
N GLU A 345 41.41 39.61 19.73
CA GLU A 345 41.35 38.42 18.90
C GLU A 345 40.10 37.58 19.20
N GLY A 346 39.28 37.33 18.18
CA GLY A 346 38.11 36.47 18.30
C GLY A 346 37.02 37.04 19.20
N VAL A 347 36.84 38.37 19.28
CA VAL A 347 35.91 39.06 20.21
C VAL A 347 34.49 38.44 20.27
N TYR A 348 33.94 37.98 19.14
CA TYR A 348 32.66 37.27 19.08
C TYR A 348 32.78 35.74 18.98
N ARG A 349 33.98 35.21 18.71
CA ARG A 349 34.25 33.76 18.62
C ARG A 349 34.45 33.13 19.99
N THR A 350 35.08 33.85 20.92
CA THR A 350 35.33 33.37 22.28
C THR A 350 34.04 33.34 23.11
N VAL A 351 33.94 32.37 24.02
CA VAL A 351 32.73 32.12 24.81
C VAL A 351 32.99 32.50 26.27
N GLY A 352 32.20 33.44 26.81
CA GLY A 352 32.18 33.75 28.24
C GLY A 352 31.52 32.67 29.10
N SER A 353 31.79 32.69 30.41
CA SER A 353 31.21 31.75 31.37
C SER A 353 29.69 31.82 31.38
N ASN A 354 29.00 30.67 31.19
CA ASN A 354 27.54 30.62 31.18
C ASN A 354 26.93 31.17 32.48
N ILE A 355 27.56 30.92 33.62
CA ILE A 355 27.11 31.45 34.92
C ILE A 355 27.14 32.98 34.93
N GLN A 356 28.21 33.61 34.44
CA GLN A 356 28.31 35.07 34.36
C GLN A 356 27.34 35.65 33.33
N VAL A 357 27.14 34.97 32.20
CA VAL A 357 26.16 35.36 31.17
C VAL A 357 24.75 35.36 31.74
N GLN A 358 24.34 34.31 32.45
CA GLN A 358 23.01 34.26 33.09
C GLN A 358 22.89 35.29 34.21
N LYS A 359 23.96 35.54 34.99
CA LYS A 359 23.98 36.57 36.02
C LYS A 359 23.76 37.96 35.42
N LEU A 360 24.44 38.28 34.33
CA LEU A 360 24.31 39.55 33.60
C LEU A 360 22.90 39.70 33.03
N LEU A 361 22.37 38.69 32.34
CA LEU A 361 21.02 38.73 31.77
C LEU A 361 19.95 38.90 32.85
N ASN A 362 20.05 38.15 33.95
CA ASN A 362 19.10 38.25 35.06
C ASN A 362 19.14 39.62 35.74
N ALA A 363 20.33 40.21 35.90
CA ALA A 363 20.48 41.55 36.46
C ALA A 363 19.95 42.63 35.51
N PHE A 364 20.21 42.49 34.20
CA PHE A 364 19.81 43.48 33.21
C PHE A 364 18.30 43.51 32.96
N PHE A 365 17.68 42.33 32.93
CA PHE A 365 16.24 42.16 32.67
C PHE A 365 15.43 41.99 33.98
N ASP A 366 15.96 42.40 35.13
CA ASP A 366 15.20 42.41 36.39
C ASP A 366 14.03 43.42 36.29
N GLN A 367 12.80 42.94 36.52
CA GLN A 367 11.58 43.75 36.49
C GLN A 367 11.61 44.91 37.51
N LYS A 368 12.40 44.79 38.60
CA LYS A 368 12.51 45.83 39.62
C LYS A 368 13.40 47.01 39.19
N CYS A 369 14.44 46.77 38.37
CA CYS A 369 15.42 47.78 37.94
C CYS A 369 15.94 47.50 36.50
N PRO A 370 15.09 47.57 35.45
CA PRO A 370 15.47 47.14 34.11
C PRO A 370 16.55 48.04 33.47
N GLY A 371 17.64 47.42 33.03
CA GLY A 371 18.76 48.06 32.32
C GLY A 371 19.68 48.93 33.17
N ASP A 372 19.60 48.82 34.51
CA ASP A 372 20.46 49.49 35.49
C ASP A 372 21.67 48.63 35.88
N VAL A 373 22.43 48.20 34.86
CA VAL A 373 23.70 47.49 35.04
C VAL A 373 24.82 48.32 34.43
N ASP A 374 25.87 48.56 35.22
CA ASP A 374 27.12 49.15 34.74
C ASP A 374 27.99 48.06 34.09
N PHE A 375 28.26 48.22 32.80
CA PHE A 375 29.10 47.29 32.04
C PHE A 375 30.58 47.57 32.26
N HIS A 376 30.94 48.75 32.79
CA HIS A 376 32.31 49.12 33.07
C HIS A 376 32.80 48.68 34.45
N SER A 377 31.96 48.05 35.27
CA SER A 377 32.41 47.38 36.49
C SER A 377 33.38 46.25 36.16
N SER A 378 34.28 45.91 37.08
CA SER A 378 35.25 44.81 36.91
C SER A 378 34.61 43.42 36.88
N ASP A 379 33.29 43.33 37.03
CA ASP A 379 32.56 42.06 37.12
C ASP A 379 32.31 41.40 35.77
N TRP A 380 32.40 42.17 34.68
CA TRP A 380 32.02 41.73 33.33
C TRP A 380 33.21 41.78 32.40
N ASP A 381 33.68 40.62 31.98
CA ASP A 381 34.62 40.54 30.88
C ASP A 381 33.90 40.68 29.52
N ILE A 382 34.67 41.08 28.53
CA ILE A 382 34.24 41.23 27.14
C ILE A 382 33.59 39.96 26.57
N LYS A 383 34.07 38.77 26.96
CA LYS A 383 33.55 37.46 26.52
C LYS A 383 32.16 37.19 27.09
N THR A 384 31.91 37.62 28.32
CA THR A 384 30.60 37.54 28.98
C THR A 384 29.61 38.46 28.28
N ILE A 385 30.02 39.70 27.96
CA ILE A 385 29.16 40.68 27.27
C ILE A 385 28.82 40.20 25.85
N THR A 386 29.80 39.73 25.06
CA THR A 386 29.54 39.23 23.71
C THR A 386 28.73 37.94 23.72
N SER A 387 28.95 37.02 24.68
CA SER A 387 28.11 35.84 24.87
C SER A 387 26.68 36.18 25.30
N ALA A 388 26.48 37.15 26.19
CA ALA A 388 25.16 37.56 26.65
C ALA A 388 24.36 38.25 25.53
N MET A 389 25.02 39.06 24.71
CA MET A 389 24.43 39.65 23.51
C MET A 389 24.00 38.58 22.50
N LYS A 390 24.88 37.62 22.17
CA LYS A 390 24.54 36.48 21.30
C LYS A 390 23.40 35.64 21.89
N PHE A 391 23.38 35.47 23.20
CA PHE A 391 22.31 34.74 23.89
C PHE A 391 20.98 35.47 23.71
N TYR A 392 20.90 36.77 24.04
CA TYR A 392 19.67 37.56 23.85
C TYR A 392 19.14 37.51 22.42
N LEU A 393 20.00 37.74 21.42
CA LEU A 393 19.61 37.76 20.00
C LEU A 393 19.10 36.41 19.47
N ARG A 394 19.53 35.30 20.08
CA ARG A 394 19.04 33.96 19.74
C ARG A 394 17.59 33.73 20.18
N TYR A 395 17.15 34.40 21.25
CA TYR A 395 15.79 34.27 21.79
C TYR A 395 14.85 35.35 21.24
N VAL A 396 15.38 36.45 20.71
CA VAL A 396 14.64 37.48 19.99
C VAL A 396 15.02 37.42 18.52
N PRO A 397 14.47 36.46 17.76
CA PRO A 397 15.00 36.16 16.44
C PRO A 397 14.64 37.27 15.46
N VAL A 398 15.60 38.16 15.26
CA VAL A 398 15.46 39.39 14.47
C VAL A 398 15.06 39.07 13.01
N LEU A 399 15.47 37.91 12.49
CA LEU A 399 15.28 37.50 11.08
C LEU A 399 14.39 36.25 10.88
N LEU A 400 13.72 35.71 11.91
CA LEU A 400 13.02 34.40 11.80
C LEU A 400 11.97 34.35 10.67
N ASN A 401 11.22 35.45 10.48
CA ASN A 401 10.17 35.53 9.46
C ASN A 401 10.74 35.66 8.03
N VAL A 402 12.01 36.00 7.87
CA VAL A 402 12.67 36.21 6.58
C VAL A 402 13.04 34.85 5.95
N VAL A 403 13.46 33.87 6.76
CA VAL A 403 13.83 32.52 6.29
C VAL A 403 12.66 31.82 5.59
N LYS A 404 11.44 31.93 6.14
CA LYS A 404 10.22 31.37 5.52
C LYS A 404 9.88 31.99 4.16
N LEU A 405 10.31 33.23 3.90
CA LEU A 405 10.07 33.93 2.63
C LEU A 405 11.20 33.75 1.60
N ILE A 406 12.46 33.59 2.05
CA ILE A 406 13.62 33.40 1.16
C ILE A 406 13.62 32.01 0.50
N LEU A 407 13.12 30.99 1.20
CA LEU A 407 13.05 29.60 0.69
C LEU A 407 12.20 29.45 -0.60
N TYR A 408 11.33 30.41 -0.91
CA TYR A 408 10.42 30.34 -2.07
C TYR A 408 10.91 31.07 -3.34
N SER A 409 12.02 31.80 -3.31
CA SER A 409 12.50 32.56 -4.47
C SER A 409 13.96 32.22 -4.81
N LEU A 410 14.15 31.16 -5.58
CA LEU A 410 15.47 30.61 -5.90
C LEU A 410 16.23 31.31 -7.04
N ASP A 411 15.55 32.12 -7.86
CA ASP A 411 16.16 32.65 -9.10
C ASP A 411 16.82 34.04 -8.98
N ASP A 412 16.61 34.80 -7.89
CA ASP A 412 17.24 36.12 -7.72
C ASP A 412 17.56 36.40 -6.23
N ARG A 413 18.53 35.65 -5.70
CA ARG A 413 18.81 35.59 -4.24
C ARG A 413 19.20 36.94 -3.63
N LEU A 414 19.86 37.83 -4.38
CA LEU A 414 20.24 39.16 -3.88
C LEU A 414 19.06 40.14 -3.90
N GLY A 415 18.33 40.24 -5.02
CA GLY A 415 17.13 41.09 -5.11
C GLY A 415 16.07 40.70 -4.06
N ALA A 416 15.95 39.42 -3.77
CA ALA A 416 15.08 38.89 -2.72
C ALA A 416 15.53 39.31 -1.30
N ILE A 417 16.81 39.18 -0.94
CA ILE A 417 17.32 39.60 0.38
C ILE A 417 17.05 41.10 0.62
N HIS A 418 17.32 41.94 -0.38
CA HIS A 418 17.06 43.39 -0.31
C HIS A 418 15.57 43.72 -0.18
N SER A 419 14.70 43.07 -0.96
CA SER A 419 13.24 43.25 -0.87
C SER A 419 12.67 42.77 0.48
N LEU A 420 13.27 41.74 1.07
CA LEU A 420 12.79 41.11 2.30
C LEU A 420 13.25 41.83 3.57
N THR A 421 14.43 42.46 3.57
CA THR A 421 14.80 43.41 4.65
C THR A 421 13.80 44.56 4.78
N TYR A 422 13.12 44.93 3.70
CA TYR A 422 12.07 45.96 3.71
C TYR A 422 10.76 45.47 4.37
N LYS A 423 10.43 44.18 4.24
CA LYS A 423 9.22 43.56 4.82
C LYS A 423 9.34 43.24 6.31
N LEU A 424 10.51 43.44 6.92
CA LEU A 424 10.69 43.25 8.35
C LEU A 424 9.84 44.25 9.15
N PRO A 425 9.25 43.84 10.29
CA PRO A 425 8.67 44.76 11.25
C PRO A 425 9.67 45.86 11.62
N GLU A 426 9.17 47.07 11.87
CA GLU A 426 9.99 48.27 12.07
C GLU A 426 11.08 48.07 13.14
N LYS A 427 10.72 47.50 14.30
CA LYS A 427 11.66 47.20 15.38
C LYS A 427 12.72 46.18 14.97
N ASN A 428 12.35 45.12 14.23
CA ASN A 428 13.31 44.13 13.74
C ASN A 428 14.31 44.74 12.76
N ARG A 429 13.84 45.62 11.86
CA ARG A 429 14.69 46.34 10.91
C ARG A 429 15.63 47.30 11.61
N GLU A 430 15.16 48.04 12.62
CA GLU A 430 16.03 48.92 13.42
C GLU A 430 17.09 48.12 14.16
N MET A 431 16.71 47.03 14.83
CA MET A 431 17.65 46.16 15.55
C MET A 431 18.68 45.54 14.61
N LEU A 432 18.25 45.05 13.43
CA LEU A 432 19.15 44.52 12.41
C LEU A 432 20.12 45.60 11.92
N SER A 433 19.64 46.81 11.63
CA SER A 433 20.48 47.92 11.18
C SER A 433 21.55 48.28 12.20
N LEU A 434 21.20 48.33 13.50
CA LEU A 434 22.14 48.60 14.60
C LEU A 434 23.20 47.50 14.70
N LEU A 435 22.78 46.24 14.60
CA LEU A 435 23.68 45.10 14.67
C LEU A 435 24.64 45.07 13.49
N ILE A 436 24.15 45.12 12.25
CA ILE A 436 25.00 45.05 11.06
C ILE A 436 26.00 46.22 11.02
N GLN A 437 25.58 47.43 11.41
CA GLN A 437 26.48 48.57 11.54
C GLN A 437 27.65 48.28 12.50
N HIS A 438 27.34 47.68 13.66
CA HIS A 438 28.36 47.26 14.61
C HIS A 438 29.26 46.16 14.05
N LEU A 439 28.71 45.14 13.39
CA LEU A 439 29.51 44.05 12.82
C LEU A 439 30.45 44.57 11.72
N VAL A 440 30.02 45.54 10.90
CA VAL A 440 30.87 46.22 9.91
C VAL A 440 32.06 46.92 10.59
N ASN A 441 31.81 47.61 11.69
CA ASN A 441 32.87 48.27 12.47
C ASN A 441 33.87 47.25 13.04
N VAL A 442 33.40 46.14 13.60
CA VAL A 442 34.26 45.04 14.07
C VAL A 442 35.08 44.45 12.92
N CYS A 443 34.45 44.18 11.76
CA CYS A 443 35.13 43.64 10.58
C CYS A 443 36.17 44.61 9.98
N SER A 444 35.95 45.93 10.11
CA SER A 444 36.90 46.95 9.67
C SER A 444 38.20 46.93 10.50
N ASN A 445 38.16 46.33 11.69
CA ASN A 445 39.32 46.13 12.58
C ASN A 445 39.84 44.67 12.53
N SER A 446 39.49 43.91 11.47
CA SER A 446 39.85 42.49 11.33
C SER A 446 41.36 42.21 11.27
N GLY A 447 42.18 43.22 10.98
CA GLY A 447 43.64 43.13 11.08
C GLY A 447 44.13 42.77 12.50
N ASP A 448 43.43 43.23 13.53
CA ASP A 448 43.78 42.98 14.94
C ASP A 448 42.89 41.89 15.57
N ASN A 449 41.57 41.96 15.37
CA ASN A 449 40.64 41.02 16.02
C ASN A 449 40.41 39.70 15.26
N LEU A 450 40.92 39.57 14.03
CA LEU A 450 40.76 38.39 13.16
C LEU A 450 39.31 38.00 12.81
N MET A 451 38.35 38.90 13.00
CA MET A 451 36.94 38.70 12.67
C MET A 451 36.60 39.26 11.28
N THR A 452 36.76 38.45 10.24
CA THR A 452 36.31 38.78 8.87
C THR A 452 34.78 38.66 8.72
N PRO A 453 34.17 39.24 7.67
CA PRO A 453 32.74 39.08 7.38
C PRO A 453 32.29 37.61 7.37
N SER A 454 33.07 36.71 6.77
CA SER A 454 32.80 35.27 6.77
C SER A 454 32.83 34.65 8.18
N ASN A 455 33.85 34.99 9.00
CA ASN A 455 33.94 34.54 10.39
C ASN A 455 32.75 35.03 11.23
N MET A 456 32.29 36.26 10.98
CA MET A 456 31.12 36.84 11.62
C MET A 456 29.83 36.17 11.14
N GLY A 457 29.73 35.81 9.85
CA GLY A 457 28.62 35.05 9.28
C GLY A 457 28.40 33.71 9.96
N VAL A 458 29.48 32.96 10.23
CA VAL A 458 29.40 31.65 10.95
C VAL A 458 28.85 31.80 12.37
N ILE A 459 29.12 32.92 13.04
CA ILE A 459 28.68 33.16 14.43
C ILE A 459 27.26 33.71 14.47
N PHE A 460 26.96 34.70 13.63
CA PHE A 460 25.70 35.43 13.67
C PHE A 460 24.60 34.82 12.78
N GLY A 461 24.95 34.02 11.77
CA GLY A 461 23.99 33.25 10.95
C GLY A 461 23.03 32.43 11.82
N PRO A 462 23.53 31.44 12.60
CA PRO A 462 22.67 30.65 13.49
C PRO A 462 22.13 31.45 14.69
N THR A 463 22.76 32.57 15.04
CA THR A 463 22.30 33.42 16.15
C THR A 463 21.06 34.23 15.76
N LEU A 464 20.95 34.70 14.51
CA LEU A 464 19.85 35.55 14.06
C LEU A 464 18.71 34.78 13.37
N MET A 465 18.97 33.58 12.83
CA MET A 465 18.07 32.88 11.91
C MET A 465 17.77 31.41 12.29
N ARG A 466 17.84 31.04 13.58
CA ARG A 466 17.64 29.65 14.02
C ARG A 466 16.32 29.04 13.51
N ALA A 467 16.37 27.84 12.90
CA ALA A 467 15.17 27.10 12.51
C ALA A 467 14.47 26.45 13.73
N GLU A 468 13.13 26.33 13.69
CA GLU A 468 12.33 25.72 14.76
C GLU A 468 12.51 24.19 14.88
N GLU A 469 13.07 23.52 13.87
CA GLU A 469 13.23 22.05 13.86
C GLU A 469 14.65 21.59 13.47
N GLU A 470 15.16 20.56 14.17
CA GLU A 470 16.47 19.93 13.95
C GLU A 470 16.37 18.77 12.93
N THR A 471 16.26 19.08 11.63
CA THR A 471 16.27 18.08 10.54
C THR A 471 17.53 18.17 9.67
N VAL A 472 17.80 17.19 8.81
CA VAL A 472 18.95 17.22 7.87
C VAL A 472 18.84 18.37 6.87
N ALA A 473 17.62 18.80 6.50
CA ALA A 473 17.38 20.00 5.72
C ALA A 473 17.87 21.28 6.43
N ALA A 474 17.82 21.31 7.77
CA ALA A 474 18.33 22.42 8.57
C ALA A 474 19.87 22.57 8.48
N MET A 475 20.63 21.54 8.05
CA MET A 475 22.06 21.68 7.81
C MET A 475 22.39 22.46 6.53
N LEU A 476 21.56 22.36 5.49
CA LEU A 476 21.68 23.16 4.27
C LEU A 476 21.30 24.63 4.54
N ASP A 477 20.39 24.87 5.48
CA ASP A 477 20.03 26.21 5.97
C ASP A 477 21.18 26.92 6.72
N ILE A 478 22.01 26.21 7.50
CA ILE A 478 23.10 26.86 8.27
C ILE A 478 24.11 27.56 7.34
N LYS A 479 24.48 26.92 6.23
CA LYS A 479 25.40 27.52 5.25
C LYS A 479 24.78 28.76 4.59
N PHE A 480 23.49 28.70 4.29
CA PHE A 480 22.75 29.82 3.72
C PHE A 480 22.64 31.00 4.71
N GLN A 481 22.34 30.73 5.97
CA GLN A 481 22.27 31.74 7.03
C GLN A 481 23.59 32.49 7.21
N ASN A 482 24.71 31.79 7.13
CA ASN A 482 26.04 32.41 7.21
C ASN A 482 26.27 33.37 6.04
N ILE A 483 25.94 32.94 4.83
CA ILE A 483 26.08 33.76 3.60
C ILE A 483 25.21 35.02 3.69
N VAL A 484 23.97 34.91 4.19
CA VAL A 484 23.08 36.06 4.33
C VAL A 484 23.68 37.12 5.24
N VAL A 485 24.23 36.72 6.40
CA VAL A 485 24.89 37.68 7.31
C VAL A 485 26.17 38.26 6.70
N GLU A 486 26.95 37.45 6.00
CA GLU A 486 28.16 37.91 5.30
C GLU A 486 27.83 38.99 4.25
N ILE A 487 26.84 38.76 3.39
CA ILE A 487 26.37 39.74 2.40
C ILE A 487 25.86 41.02 3.07
N LEU A 488 25.09 40.91 4.16
CA LEU A 488 24.60 42.08 4.89
C LEU A 488 25.73 42.96 5.45
N ILE A 489 26.84 42.35 5.87
CA ILE A 489 28.04 43.06 6.34
C ILE A 489 28.78 43.70 5.16
N GLU A 490 29.03 42.94 4.09
CA GLU A 490 29.82 43.41 2.93
C GLU A 490 29.13 44.53 2.14
N ASP A 491 27.82 44.42 1.93
CA ASP A 491 27.04 45.39 1.14
C ASP A 491 26.31 46.43 2.01
N TYR A 492 26.63 46.56 3.30
CA TYR A 492 25.99 47.49 4.24
C TYR A 492 25.81 48.92 3.69
N THR A 493 26.79 49.44 2.94
CA THR A 493 26.75 50.78 2.32
C THR A 493 25.79 50.87 1.13
N LYS A 494 25.57 49.78 0.38
CA LYS A 494 24.60 49.69 -0.73
C LYS A 494 23.19 49.35 -0.25
N VAL A 495 23.06 48.71 0.91
CA VAL A 495 21.79 48.28 1.51
C VAL A 495 21.04 49.43 2.21
N ASN A 496 21.62 50.64 2.28
CA ASN A 496 21.18 51.81 3.06
C ASN A 496 19.70 51.78 3.49
N LEU A 497 19.44 51.17 4.66
CA LEU A 497 18.10 50.86 5.20
C LEU A 497 17.28 52.12 5.55
N LYS A 498 17.80 53.31 5.27
CA LYS A 498 17.21 54.60 5.59
C LYS A 498 16.99 55.55 4.42
N ASN A 499 17.51 55.33 3.20
CA ASN A 499 17.23 56.22 2.06
C ASN A 499 17.27 55.49 0.70
N VAL A 500 16.17 55.63 -0.05
CA VAL A 500 15.97 55.16 -1.43
C VAL A 500 16.88 55.92 -2.39
N ILE A 501 17.59 55.22 -3.28
CA ILE A 501 17.86 55.60 -4.69
C ILE A 501 18.37 54.33 -5.42
N THR A 502 17.66 53.97 -6.50
CA THR A 502 17.96 52.99 -7.56
C THR A 502 19.43 52.89 -7.96
N PHE A 503 20.01 51.71 -8.27
CA PHE A 503 21.15 51.51 -9.24
C PHE A 503 21.53 50.01 -9.47
N PRO A 504 22.32 49.63 -10.52
CA PRO A 504 22.12 48.49 -11.46
C PRO A 504 22.70 47.10 -11.04
N PRO A 505 22.56 46.03 -11.87
CA PRO A 505 22.85 44.63 -11.49
C PRO A 505 24.31 44.39 -11.10
N LEU A 506 24.53 43.79 -9.93
CA LEU A 506 25.83 43.51 -9.33
C LEU A 506 26.42 42.17 -9.83
N GLN A 507 27.21 42.22 -10.92
CA GLN A 507 28.01 41.08 -11.41
C GLN A 507 29.04 40.53 -10.38
N ARG A 508 29.44 41.33 -9.38
CA ARG A 508 30.49 40.92 -8.41
C ARG A 508 30.02 39.93 -7.34
N ALA A 509 28.73 39.90 -7.02
CA ALA A 509 28.22 39.01 -5.97
C ALA A 509 28.03 37.56 -6.46
N GLN A 510 27.82 37.38 -7.78
CA GLN A 510 27.78 36.07 -8.43
C GLN A 510 29.14 35.36 -8.30
N GLU A 511 30.25 36.07 -8.51
CA GLU A 511 31.60 35.50 -8.42
C GLU A 511 32.00 35.07 -7.00
N SER A 512 31.44 35.70 -5.95
CA SER A 512 31.69 35.29 -4.56
C SER A 512 30.95 33.99 -4.24
N CYS A 513 29.70 33.89 -4.71
CA CYS A 513 28.86 32.70 -4.59
C CYS A 513 29.44 31.51 -5.39
N ASP A 514 29.89 31.75 -6.62
CA ASP A 514 30.45 30.73 -7.51
C ASP A 514 31.82 30.23 -7.02
N ARG A 515 32.69 31.11 -6.50
CA ARG A 515 33.97 30.71 -5.88
C ARG A 515 33.76 29.81 -4.65
N TYR A 516 32.74 30.09 -3.84
CA TYR A 516 32.48 29.34 -2.61
C TYR A 516 31.77 28.01 -2.86
N LEU A 517 30.86 27.95 -3.84
CA LEU A 517 30.17 26.72 -4.25
C LEU A 517 31.13 25.69 -4.89
N MET A 518 32.14 26.17 -5.63
CA MET A 518 33.24 25.34 -6.13
C MET A 518 34.12 24.78 -5.00
N HIS A 519 34.43 25.59 -3.99
CA HIS A 519 35.27 25.15 -2.86
C HIS A 519 34.57 24.14 -1.92
N CYS A 520 33.25 24.17 -1.85
CA CYS A 520 32.46 23.27 -1.00
C CYS A 520 31.99 21.97 -1.68
N GLY A 521 32.30 21.75 -2.96
CA GLY A 521 31.96 20.52 -3.68
C GLY A 521 30.45 20.32 -3.93
N ILE A 522 29.64 21.38 -3.94
CA ILE A 522 28.17 21.28 -3.97
C ILE A 522 27.56 21.38 -5.39
N ILE A 523 28.33 21.67 -6.45
CA ILE A 523 27.76 21.69 -7.81
C ILE A 523 28.69 21.01 -8.83
N ASN A 524 28.19 19.93 -9.43
CA ASN A 524 28.72 19.35 -10.66
C ASN A 524 28.04 20.08 -11.83
N ILE A 525 28.71 21.08 -12.40
CA ILE A 525 28.18 21.89 -13.52
C ILE A 525 28.26 21.05 -14.79
N GLN A 526 27.23 20.25 -15.08
CA GLN A 526 27.06 19.68 -16.42
C GLN A 526 25.62 19.31 -16.82
N VAL A 527 24.58 19.56 -15.99
CA VAL A 527 23.21 19.09 -16.29
C VAL A 527 22.18 20.19 -16.54
N PHE A 528 22.50 21.48 -16.33
CA PHE A 528 21.51 22.58 -16.45
C PHE A 528 21.71 23.51 -17.66
N HIS A 529 22.18 22.99 -18.79
CA HIS A 529 22.13 23.70 -20.08
C HIS A 529 21.10 23.16 -21.09
N GLY A 530 20.28 22.17 -20.71
CA GLY A 530 19.42 21.44 -21.65
C GLY A 530 17.97 21.89 -21.81
N THR A 531 17.45 22.83 -21.01
CA THR A 531 15.97 23.01 -20.94
C THR A 531 15.51 24.47 -21.04
N LEU A 532 16.12 25.24 -21.94
CA LEU A 532 15.72 26.63 -22.24
C LEU A 532 15.49 26.89 -23.75
N HIS A 533 15.09 25.86 -24.49
CA HIS A 533 14.73 25.99 -25.92
C HIS A 533 13.52 25.13 -26.29
N SER A 534 12.38 25.29 -25.60
CA SER A 534 11.07 24.88 -26.15
C SER A 534 9.88 25.43 -25.34
N ARG A 535 9.72 26.76 -25.28
CA ARG A 535 8.41 27.39 -24.98
C ARG A 535 8.30 28.76 -25.66
N PHE A 536 8.30 28.71 -26.99
CA PHE A 536 7.66 29.70 -27.86
C PHE A 536 7.26 28.95 -29.13
N TYR A 537 6.10 28.30 -29.07
CA TYR A 537 5.09 28.13 -30.12
C TYR A 537 3.85 27.48 -29.50
#